data_AF-A0AAX0B5Z0-F1
#
_entry.id   AF-A0AAX0B5Z0-F1
#
_cell.length_a   1.000
_cell.length_b   1.000
_cell.length_c   1.000
_cell.angle_alpha   90.00
_cell.angle_beta   90.00
_cell.angle_gamma   90.00
#
_symmetry.space_group_name_H-M   'P 1'
#
loop_
_entity.id
_entity.type
_entity.pdbx_description
1 polymer ?
#
loop_
_entity_poly.entity_id
_entity_poly.type
_entity_poly.pdbx_seq_one_letter_code
_entity_poly.pdbx_strand_id
1 'polypeptide(L)'
;MDLDKNDIYNILNDTELLKQLKQKLNDSISVWGNEDRLHIDKTAKMTNTIFNTTSGQIIIGKYTFTGHNVSIITGTHDITQIDKQRMESYPISGRDIVIGDGVWIASNCVILGPCIIGNNSVIAAGSIVKQNTNIPDNSVWGGIPAKEIKKLDLDINIGGNEMSKDVRAKDILEKIQHMENEFLVDRNENFTNEIKNLINETNWQEIQRENVTKVSKKTRYEFKSVDTMWSETYLKELNEYKDITQKIPKVTRLKLLKKAINKIMKITNRYQEIFNNRVVGFTSAITKKISAIEIANYNQNIILEDIKERTNEQLEDIKERTNEQIEKINDKINNDVEKVNIKLNDDIEEMNTKLEEYVISNNERFNGDEEWSKLLSKRIDDIDAYIYKLRNELFAEIKHSINGNEALQMQKQIETKILPSYRKYCNKYGDVKKINVGCGTITKDDYINIDGRELDGVDIVADVRKLPFNENELDEVYAAHLLEHFEDETLKDDLLPYWYNLIRSNGKIRIVVPNIGEMARQYSEGEIPFSQFKEIVFGGQEYSGNYHYTMFDEDKLKSLLEDVGFKNVTVISSKRENGLCIEMEIEGTKL
;
A
#
# COMPACT_ATOMS: atom_id res chain seq x y z
N MET A 1 -2.30 19.44 -37.04
CA MET A 1 -1.44 20.61 -37.32
C MET A 1 -0.12 20.02 -37.74
N ASP A 2 0.24 20.12 -39.01
CA ASP A 2 1.48 19.53 -39.52
C ASP A 2 2.63 20.43 -39.10
N LEU A 3 3.39 19.98 -38.11
CA LEU A 3 4.59 20.66 -37.63
C LEU A 3 5.75 20.28 -38.55
N ASP A 4 6.51 21.26 -39.02
CA ASP A 4 7.71 20.99 -39.79
C ASP A 4 8.90 20.65 -38.88
N LYS A 5 10.02 20.25 -39.50
CA LYS A 5 11.22 19.82 -38.76
C LYS A 5 11.84 20.96 -37.93
N ASN A 6 11.71 22.20 -38.37
CA ASN A 6 12.21 23.38 -37.65
C ASN A 6 11.28 23.75 -36.49
N ASP A 7 9.98 23.57 -36.65
CA ASP A 7 9.00 23.74 -35.57
C ASP A 7 9.27 22.74 -34.45
N ILE A 8 9.52 21.46 -34.79
CA ILE A 8 9.88 20.43 -33.82
C ILE A 8 11.22 20.77 -33.14
N TYR A 9 12.22 21.21 -33.91
CA TYR A 9 13.51 21.62 -33.37
C TYR A 9 13.39 22.79 -32.39
N ASN A 10 12.56 23.79 -32.69
CA ASN A 10 12.32 24.93 -31.82
C ASN A 10 11.56 24.52 -30.55
N ILE A 11 10.56 23.64 -30.66
CA ILE A 11 9.82 23.10 -29.50
C ILE A 11 10.75 22.28 -28.60
N LEU A 12 11.65 21.47 -29.16
CA LEU A 12 12.59 20.64 -28.40
C LEU A 12 13.71 21.45 -27.73
N ASN A 13 14.00 22.66 -28.21
CA ASN A 13 15.00 23.55 -27.60
C ASN A 13 14.40 24.61 -26.67
N ASP A 14 13.07 24.77 -26.67
CA ASP A 14 12.37 25.63 -25.73
C ASP A 14 12.15 24.88 -24.40
N THR A 15 13.11 25.05 -23.49
CA THR A 15 13.14 24.38 -22.18
C THR A 15 11.91 24.70 -21.33
N GLU A 16 11.34 25.90 -21.48
CA GLU A 16 10.17 26.35 -20.73
C GLU A 16 8.89 25.71 -21.30
N LEU A 17 8.75 25.71 -22.63
CA LEU A 17 7.69 24.98 -23.31
C LEU A 17 7.74 23.48 -23.02
N LEU A 18 8.93 22.86 -23.00
CA LEU A 18 9.09 21.46 -22.64
C LEU A 18 8.70 21.16 -21.19
N LYS A 19 9.02 22.05 -20.24
CA LYS A 19 8.55 21.93 -18.86
C LYS A 19 7.03 22.01 -18.78
N GLN A 20 6.43 22.97 -19.47
CA GLN A 20 4.98 23.14 -19.53
C GLN A 20 4.30 21.93 -20.20
N LEU A 21 4.87 21.38 -21.27
CA LEU A 21 4.37 20.17 -21.93
C LEU A 21 4.49 18.93 -21.05
N LYS A 22 5.62 18.74 -20.36
CA LYS A 22 5.81 17.63 -19.40
C LYS A 22 4.81 17.72 -18.25
N GLN A 23 4.62 18.91 -17.70
CA GLN A 23 3.64 19.14 -16.64
C GLN A 23 2.22 18.84 -17.15
N LYS A 24 1.89 19.33 -18.34
CA LYS A 24 0.60 19.06 -18.99
C LYS A 24 0.38 17.58 -19.30
N LEU A 25 1.44 16.83 -19.65
CA LEU A 25 1.37 15.38 -19.87
C LEU A 25 1.17 14.63 -18.55
N ASN A 26 1.82 15.04 -17.47
CA ASN A 26 1.64 14.45 -16.13
C ASN A 26 0.23 14.69 -15.58
N ASP A 27 -0.33 15.87 -15.87
CA ASP A 27 -1.69 16.24 -15.48
C ASP A 27 -2.75 15.76 -16.50
N SER A 28 -2.34 15.18 -17.64
CA SER A 28 -3.27 14.73 -18.67
C SER A 28 -3.87 13.37 -18.34
N ILE A 29 -5.19 13.26 -18.46
CA ILE A 29 -5.89 11.99 -18.51
C ILE A 29 -6.02 11.53 -19.96
N SER A 30 -5.87 10.22 -20.20
CA SER A 30 -6.10 9.63 -21.51
C SER A 30 -7.37 8.80 -21.47
N VAL A 31 -8.35 9.11 -22.32
CA VAL A 31 -9.63 8.39 -22.37
C VAL A 31 -9.78 7.67 -23.71
N TRP A 32 -10.06 6.38 -23.65
CA TRP A 32 -10.32 5.52 -24.78
C TRP A 32 -11.76 5.00 -24.70
N GLY A 33 -12.61 5.41 -25.64
CA GLY A 33 -14.03 5.04 -25.67
C GLY A 33 -14.94 6.27 -25.62
N ASN A 34 -16.17 6.09 -25.15
CA ASN A 34 -17.11 7.20 -24.98
C ASN A 34 -16.79 7.97 -23.68
N GLU A 35 -16.45 9.25 -23.79
CA GLU A 35 -16.16 10.13 -22.65
C GLU A 35 -17.37 10.36 -21.74
N ASP A 36 -18.60 10.29 -22.26
CA ASP A 36 -19.83 10.45 -21.46
C ASP A 36 -19.99 9.36 -20.38
N ARG A 37 -19.20 8.28 -20.47
CA ARG A 37 -19.19 7.17 -19.52
C ARG A 37 -18.14 7.34 -18.42
N LEU A 38 -17.35 8.39 -18.46
CA LEU A 38 -16.35 8.73 -17.45
C LEU A 38 -16.87 9.84 -16.55
N HIS A 39 -17.05 9.53 -15.27
CA HIS A 39 -17.53 10.47 -14.27
C HIS A 39 -16.50 10.61 -13.17
N ILE A 40 -15.77 11.72 -13.18
CA ILE A 40 -14.75 12.06 -12.20
C ILE A 40 -15.25 13.22 -11.37
N ASP A 41 -15.30 13.06 -10.04
CA ASP A 41 -15.61 14.18 -9.16
C ASP A 41 -14.55 15.28 -9.28
N LYS A 42 -14.97 16.54 -9.22
CA LYS A 42 -14.09 17.72 -9.34
C LYS A 42 -12.94 17.79 -8.32
N THR A 43 -13.06 17.06 -7.20
CA THR A 43 -12.05 17.02 -6.14
C THR A 43 -11.06 15.87 -6.31
N ALA A 44 -11.32 14.94 -7.22
CA ALA A 44 -10.42 13.84 -7.51
C ALA A 44 -9.21 14.31 -8.33
N LYS A 45 -8.06 13.68 -8.12
CA LYS A 45 -6.80 14.01 -8.80
C LYS A 45 -6.23 12.80 -9.51
N MET A 46 -6.31 12.79 -10.82
CA MET A 46 -5.79 11.70 -11.65
C MET A 46 -4.43 12.11 -12.22
N THR A 47 -3.36 11.38 -11.90
CA THR A 47 -2.04 11.59 -12.48
C THR A 47 -1.83 10.61 -13.62
N ASN A 48 -1.60 11.13 -14.83
CA ASN A 48 -1.36 10.41 -16.09
C ASN A 48 -2.14 9.08 -16.25
N THR A 49 -3.40 9.08 -15.83
CA THR A 49 -4.24 7.88 -15.73
C THR A 49 -4.90 7.57 -17.06
N ILE A 50 -4.91 6.29 -17.42
CA ILE A 50 -5.56 5.78 -18.64
C ILE A 50 -6.93 5.22 -18.28
N PHE A 51 -7.95 5.69 -18.97
CA PHE A 51 -9.33 5.23 -18.87
C PHE A 51 -9.74 4.51 -20.14
N ASN A 52 -10.36 3.35 -20.00
CA ASN A 52 -11.06 2.68 -21.09
C ASN A 52 -12.53 2.48 -20.73
N THR A 53 -13.43 3.14 -21.46
CA THR A 53 -14.88 3.15 -21.24
C THR A 53 -15.66 2.35 -22.30
N THR A 54 -14.98 1.51 -23.07
CA THR A 54 -15.57 0.74 -24.19
C THR A 54 -16.74 -0.13 -23.74
N SER A 55 -16.64 -0.75 -22.55
CA SER A 55 -17.57 -1.80 -22.10
C SER A 55 -18.35 -1.44 -20.82
N GLY A 56 -18.22 -0.23 -20.30
CA GLY A 56 -18.90 0.19 -19.08
C GLY A 56 -18.62 1.63 -18.69
N GLN A 57 -19.28 2.07 -17.62
CA GLN A 57 -19.06 3.35 -16.97
C GLN A 57 -17.90 3.27 -15.97
N ILE A 58 -17.21 4.39 -15.78
CA ILE A 58 -16.21 4.56 -14.74
C ILE A 58 -16.64 5.74 -13.87
N ILE A 59 -16.87 5.49 -12.59
CA ILE A 59 -17.29 6.49 -11.61
C ILE A 59 -16.21 6.61 -10.55
N ILE A 60 -15.73 7.84 -10.30
CA ILE A 60 -14.68 8.15 -9.33
C ILE A 60 -15.21 9.19 -8.32
N GLY A 61 -15.19 8.79 -7.05
CA GLY A 61 -15.64 9.60 -5.92
C GLY A 61 -14.72 10.78 -5.56
N LYS A 62 -15.16 11.53 -4.54
CA LYS A 62 -14.51 12.73 -4.04
C LYS A 62 -13.17 12.43 -3.40
N TYR A 63 -12.21 13.35 -3.54
CA TYR A 63 -10.88 13.27 -2.92
C TYR A 63 -10.10 11.99 -3.26
N THR A 64 -10.53 11.24 -4.27
CA THR A 64 -9.84 10.05 -4.76
C THR A 64 -8.68 10.46 -5.65
N PHE A 65 -7.55 9.77 -5.54
CA PHE A 65 -6.37 10.10 -6.32
C PHE A 65 -5.58 8.86 -6.77
N THR A 66 -4.94 9.01 -7.92
CA THR A 66 -4.06 8.00 -8.49
C THR A 66 -2.59 8.41 -8.37
N GLY A 67 -1.73 7.42 -8.19
CA GLY A 67 -0.31 7.54 -8.51
C GLY A 67 -0.10 7.51 -10.03
N HIS A 68 1.14 7.35 -10.45
CA HIS A 68 1.49 7.42 -11.86
C HIS A 68 1.16 6.11 -12.60
N ASN A 69 0.81 6.20 -13.88
CA ASN A 69 0.60 5.07 -14.79
C ASN A 69 -0.49 4.09 -14.33
N VAL A 70 -1.56 4.62 -13.72
CA VAL A 70 -2.73 3.80 -13.37
C VAL A 70 -3.59 3.57 -14.61
N SER A 71 -4.05 2.33 -14.80
CA SER A 71 -4.97 1.95 -15.87
C SER A 71 -6.30 1.46 -15.32
N ILE A 72 -7.41 2.10 -15.70
CA ILE A 72 -8.77 1.78 -15.26
C ILE A 72 -9.58 1.38 -16.50
N ILE A 73 -9.86 0.08 -16.63
CA ILE A 73 -10.25 -0.54 -17.91
C ILE A 73 -11.54 -1.33 -17.78
N THR A 74 -12.59 -0.87 -18.46
CA THR A 74 -13.85 -1.62 -18.61
C THR A 74 -13.76 -2.64 -19.74
N GLY A 75 -13.00 -2.34 -20.81
CA GLY A 75 -12.85 -3.17 -22.01
C GLY A 75 -12.37 -4.60 -21.76
N THR A 76 -12.89 -5.53 -22.54
CA THR A 76 -12.44 -6.93 -22.59
C THR A 76 -12.83 -7.56 -23.92
N HIS A 77 -12.31 -8.75 -24.23
CA HIS A 77 -12.69 -9.52 -25.40
C HIS A 77 -13.18 -10.91 -24.98
N ASP A 78 -14.06 -11.50 -25.78
CA ASP A 78 -14.49 -12.88 -25.58
C ASP A 78 -13.34 -13.85 -25.88
N ILE A 79 -12.77 -14.43 -24.83
CA ILE A 79 -11.64 -15.37 -24.90
C ILE A 79 -12.00 -16.68 -25.60
N THR A 80 -13.30 -16.99 -25.75
CA THR A 80 -13.77 -18.21 -26.41
C THR A 80 -13.73 -18.11 -27.93
N GLN A 81 -13.70 -16.89 -28.48
CA GLN A 81 -13.52 -16.64 -29.91
C GLN A 81 -12.03 -16.66 -30.29
N ILE A 82 -11.72 -16.79 -31.58
CA ILE A 82 -10.36 -16.76 -32.14
C ILE A 82 -10.23 -15.75 -33.29
N ASP A 83 -9.00 -15.39 -33.66
CA ASP A 83 -8.66 -14.50 -34.77
C ASP A 83 -9.48 -13.19 -34.79
N LYS A 84 -9.96 -12.80 -35.98
CA LYS A 84 -10.77 -11.61 -36.21
C LYS A 84 -12.02 -11.57 -35.33
N GLN A 85 -12.64 -12.72 -35.07
CA GLN A 85 -13.84 -12.79 -34.23
C GLN A 85 -13.53 -12.40 -32.77
N ARG A 86 -12.37 -12.76 -32.23
CA ARG A 86 -11.94 -12.30 -30.90
C ARG A 86 -11.73 -10.79 -30.87
N MET A 87 -11.12 -10.23 -31.91
CA MET A 87 -10.90 -8.77 -32.01
C MET A 87 -12.23 -8.00 -32.04
N GLU A 88 -13.24 -8.51 -32.73
CA GLU A 88 -14.54 -7.86 -32.89
C GLU A 88 -15.55 -8.19 -31.77
N SER A 89 -15.32 -9.26 -31.00
CA SER A 89 -16.21 -9.71 -29.92
C SER A 89 -15.83 -9.11 -28.58
N TYR A 90 -16.48 -8.00 -28.22
CA TYR A 90 -16.37 -7.38 -26.91
C TYR A 90 -17.74 -6.85 -26.42
N PRO A 91 -18.01 -6.87 -25.11
CA PRO A 91 -19.24 -6.31 -24.56
C PRO A 91 -19.25 -4.78 -24.69
N ILE A 92 -20.41 -4.19 -24.98
CA ILE A 92 -20.57 -2.72 -25.08
C ILE A 92 -21.02 -2.05 -23.77
N SER A 93 -21.39 -2.84 -22.76
CA SER A 93 -21.90 -2.42 -21.46
C SER A 93 -21.78 -3.53 -20.40
N GLY A 94 -21.96 -3.20 -19.12
CA GLY A 94 -22.05 -4.16 -18.01
C GLY A 94 -20.72 -4.48 -17.32
N ARG A 95 -19.65 -3.74 -17.64
CA ARG A 95 -18.34 -3.85 -17.00
C ARG A 95 -17.97 -2.59 -16.20
N ASP A 96 -18.94 -2.05 -15.49
CA ASP A 96 -18.81 -0.77 -14.79
C ASP A 96 -17.79 -0.85 -13.64
N ILE A 97 -17.02 0.23 -13.47
CA ILE A 97 -16.05 0.38 -12.38
C ILE A 97 -16.52 1.53 -11.49
N VAL A 98 -16.72 1.25 -10.21
CA VAL A 98 -17.12 2.24 -9.21
C VAL A 98 -16.03 2.36 -8.16
N ILE A 99 -15.43 3.55 -8.06
CA ILE A 99 -14.39 3.88 -7.08
C ILE A 99 -14.99 4.92 -6.13
N GLY A 100 -15.06 4.56 -4.85
CA GLY A 100 -15.63 5.40 -3.79
C GLY A 100 -14.82 6.66 -3.49
N ASP A 101 -15.24 7.36 -2.44
CA ASP A 101 -14.61 8.59 -1.96
C ASP A 101 -13.31 8.28 -1.19
N GLY A 102 -12.30 9.15 -1.29
CA GLY A 102 -11.06 9.09 -0.52
C GLY A 102 -10.15 7.91 -0.86
N VAL A 103 -10.37 7.24 -2.00
CA VAL A 103 -9.58 6.09 -2.41
C VAL A 103 -8.20 6.55 -2.88
N TRP A 104 -7.15 5.82 -2.48
CA TRP A 104 -5.81 5.99 -3.01
C TRP A 104 -5.43 4.78 -3.86
N ILE A 105 -5.20 5.01 -5.15
CA ILE A 105 -4.69 3.98 -6.06
C ILE A 105 -3.22 4.29 -6.35
N ALA A 106 -2.28 3.51 -5.83
CA ALA A 106 -0.86 3.77 -6.01
C ALA A 106 -0.38 3.48 -7.45
N SER A 107 0.86 3.88 -7.75
CA SER A 107 1.40 3.82 -9.11
C SER A 107 1.39 2.42 -9.74
N ASN A 108 1.27 2.37 -11.07
CA ASN A 108 1.30 1.15 -11.89
C ASN A 108 0.20 0.13 -11.56
N CYS A 109 -0.94 0.55 -11.01
CA CYS A 109 -2.08 -0.34 -10.78
C CYS A 109 -2.90 -0.55 -12.06
N VAL A 110 -3.50 -1.74 -12.18
CA VAL A 110 -4.49 -2.08 -13.21
C VAL A 110 -5.81 -2.46 -12.56
N ILE A 111 -6.88 -1.73 -12.89
CA ILE A 111 -8.23 -1.93 -12.37
C ILE A 111 -9.14 -2.42 -13.50
N LEU A 112 -9.66 -3.63 -13.39
CA LEU A 112 -10.45 -4.29 -14.43
C LEU A 112 -11.93 -4.38 -14.03
N GLY A 113 -12.81 -3.87 -14.88
CA GLY A 113 -14.25 -3.93 -14.69
C GLY A 113 -14.85 -5.32 -14.94
N PRO A 114 -16.07 -5.62 -14.46
CA PRO A 114 -16.78 -4.83 -13.46
C PRO A 114 -16.12 -4.96 -12.09
N CYS A 115 -15.97 -3.87 -11.34
CA CYS A 115 -15.47 -3.93 -9.97
C CYS A 115 -15.94 -2.73 -9.12
N ILE A 116 -15.90 -2.91 -7.80
CA ILE A 116 -16.24 -1.86 -6.83
C ILE A 116 -15.05 -1.70 -5.87
N ILE A 117 -14.63 -0.47 -5.65
CA ILE A 117 -13.64 -0.09 -4.64
C ILE A 117 -14.32 0.80 -3.61
N GLY A 118 -14.47 0.28 -2.39
CA GLY A 118 -15.08 0.98 -1.26
C GLY A 118 -14.29 2.20 -0.79
N ASN A 119 -14.96 3.08 -0.07
CA ASN A 119 -14.43 4.38 0.39
C ASN A 119 -13.17 4.23 1.24
N ASN A 120 -12.29 5.22 1.16
CA ASN A 120 -11.02 5.33 1.91
C ASN A 120 -10.09 4.11 1.78
N SER A 121 -10.30 3.29 0.75
CA SER A 121 -9.46 2.11 0.51
C SER A 121 -8.17 2.48 -0.19
N VAL A 122 -7.13 1.66 0.01
CA VAL A 122 -5.82 1.84 -0.60
C VAL A 122 -5.51 0.64 -1.49
N ILE A 123 -5.15 0.90 -2.74
CA ILE A 123 -4.64 -0.11 -3.67
C ILE A 123 -3.12 0.08 -3.77
N ALA A 124 -2.36 -0.90 -3.28
CA ALA A 124 -0.90 -0.85 -3.26
C ALA A 124 -0.30 -0.87 -4.68
N ALA A 125 0.90 -0.32 -4.84
CA ALA A 125 1.53 -0.14 -6.15
C ALA A 125 1.68 -1.47 -6.90
N GLY A 126 1.55 -1.42 -8.23
CA GLY A 126 1.69 -2.59 -9.10
C GLY A 126 0.54 -3.63 -9.02
N SER A 127 -0.55 -3.32 -8.33
CA SER A 127 -1.62 -4.30 -8.08
C SER A 127 -2.57 -4.47 -9.25
N ILE A 128 -3.09 -5.69 -9.43
CA ILE A 128 -4.14 -6.00 -10.43
C ILE A 128 -5.45 -6.31 -9.71
N VAL A 129 -6.38 -5.35 -9.72
CA VAL A 129 -7.77 -5.56 -9.28
C VAL A 129 -8.52 -6.20 -10.44
N LYS A 130 -8.76 -7.51 -10.33
CA LYS A 130 -9.44 -8.29 -11.38
C LYS A 130 -10.93 -7.96 -11.46
N GLN A 131 -11.54 -8.30 -12.60
CA GLN A 131 -12.99 -8.27 -12.75
C GLN A 131 -13.71 -9.05 -11.64
N ASN A 132 -14.92 -8.60 -11.30
CA ASN A 132 -15.77 -9.08 -10.20
C ASN A 132 -15.15 -8.95 -8.80
N THR A 133 -14.18 -8.05 -8.62
CA THR A 133 -13.65 -7.74 -7.27
C THR A 133 -14.53 -6.70 -6.60
N ASN A 134 -14.89 -6.96 -5.34
CA ASN A 134 -15.56 -6.01 -4.47
C ASN A 134 -14.68 -5.76 -3.24
N ILE A 135 -14.06 -4.58 -3.21
CA ILE A 135 -13.17 -4.14 -2.14
C ILE A 135 -14.01 -3.38 -1.10
N PRO A 136 -14.05 -3.81 0.17
CA PRO A 136 -14.80 -3.12 1.20
C PRO A 136 -14.16 -1.79 1.59
N ASP A 137 -14.96 -0.88 2.13
CA ASP A 137 -14.48 0.39 2.70
C ASP A 137 -13.35 0.18 3.71
N ASN A 138 -12.46 1.17 3.81
CA ASN A 138 -11.39 1.26 4.80
C ASN A 138 -10.49 0.02 4.77
N SER A 139 -10.04 -0.41 3.60
CA SER A 139 -9.16 -1.57 3.48
C SER A 139 -7.97 -1.31 2.56
N VAL A 140 -6.87 -2.02 2.81
CA VAL A 140 -5.66 -1.99 1.99
C VAL A 140 -5.60 -3.29 1.21
N TRP A 141 -5.51 -3.19 -0.11
CA TRP A 141 -5.41 -4.32 -1.03
C TRP A 141 -4.14 -4.23 -1.85
N GLY A 142 -3.53 -5.38 -2.16
CA GLY A 142 -2.37 -5.41 -3.03
C GLY A 142 -2.04 -6.77 -3.63
N GLY A 143 -1.18 -6.76 -4.65
CA GLY A 143 -0.66 -7.96 -5.32
C GLY A 143 -1.28 -8.27 -6.69
N ILE A 144 -0.89 -9.42 -7.25
CA ILE A 144 -1.31 -9.89 -8.58
C ILE A 144 -1.83 -11.35 -8.46
N PRO A 145 -3.16 -11.57 -8.40
CA PRO A 145 -4.22 -10.57 -8.28
C PRO A 145 -4.25 -9.92 -6.90
N ALA A 146 -4.84 -8.72 -6.82
CA ALA A 146 -4.96 -7.97 -5.58
C ALA A 146 -5.78 -8.75 -4.53
N LYS A 147 -5.27 -8.81 -3.30
CA LYS A 147 -5.93 -9.41 -2.13
C LYS A 147 -5.91 -8.43 -0.97
N GLU A 148 -6.84 -8.59 -0.04
CA GLU A 148 -6.85 -7.83 1.22
C GLU A 148 -5.54 -8.08 1.98
N ILE A 149 -4.82 -7.02 2.31
CA ILE A 149 -3.61 -7.02 3.14
C ILE A 149 -3.99 -6.74 4.59
N LYS A 150 -4.78 -5.69 4.80
CA LYS A 150 -5.28 -5.31 6.13
C LYS A 150 -6.50 -4.39 6.02
N LYS A 151 -7.25 -4.29 7.11
CA LYS A 151 -8.23 -3.22 7.31
C LYS A 151 -7.55 -1.99 7.89
N LEU A 152 -8.05 -0.82 7.50
CA LEU A 152 -7.69 0.45 8.08
C LEU A 152 -8.62 0.71 9.26
N ASP A 153 -8.03 0.84 10.43
CA ASP A 153 -8.73 1.37 11.59
C ASP A 153 -8.71 2.90 11.46
N LEU A 154 -9.70 3.44 10.75
CA LEU A 154 -9.88 4.89 10.63
C LEU A 154 -10.57 5.39 11.89
N ASP A 155 -9.89 5.28 13.02
CA ASP A 155 -10.24 6.00 14.23
C ASP A 155 -10.01 7.48 13.91
N ILE A 156 -11.11 8.16 13.60
CA ILE A 156 -11.12 9.58 13.28
C ILE A 156 -10.62 10.34 14.52
N ASN A 157 -9.33 10.67 14.53
CA ASN A 157 -8.76 11.64 15.47
C ASN A 157 -9.13 13.04 14.96
N ILE A 158 -10.43 13.36 14.96
CA ILE A 158 -10.88 14.75 14.97
C ILE A 158 -10.48 15.28 16.34
N GLY A 159 -9.39 16.05 16.37
CA GLY A 159 -9.26 17.07 17.38
C GLY A 159 -10.48 17.99 17.29
N GLY A 160 -11.42 17.83 18.21
CA GLY A 160 -12.55 18.75 18.40
C GLY A 160 -13.94 18.18 18.08
N ASN A 161 -14.56 17.59 19.11
CA ASN A 161 -16.00 17.42 19.31
C ASN A 161 -16.85 16.60 18.31
N GLU A 162 -17.57 15.66 18.91
CA GLU A 162 -18.78 14.99 18.42
C GLU A 162 -18.60 14.02 17.25
N MET A 163 -18.23 12.76 17.56
CA MET A 163 -19.08 11.57 17.36
C MET A 163 -18.27 10.26 17.50
N SER A 164 -17.78 9.94 18.70
CA SER A 164 -17.49 8.55 19.10
C SER A 164 -17.84 8.32 20.59
N LYS A 165 -19.10 8.61 20.95
CA LYS A 165 -19.56 8.51 22.35
C LYS A 165 -19.95 7.09 22.80
N ASP A 166 -20.06 6.10 21.91
CA ASP A 166 -20.64 4.81 22.30
C ASP A 166 -19.64 3.69 22.65
N VAL A 167 -18.32 3.91 22.51
CA VAL A 167 -17.32 2.87 22.86
C VAL A 167 -16.39 3.28 24.03
N ARG A 168 -16.32 4.56 24.43
CA ARG A 168 -15.55 5.00 25.61
C ARG A 168 -16.36 5.19 26.90
N ALA A 169 -17.70 5.26 26.84
CA ALA A 169 -18.51 5.44 28.04
C ALA A 169 -18.53 4.19 28.95
N LYS A 170 -18.52 2.99 28.35
CA LYS A 170 -18.61 1.71 29.06
C LYS A 170 -17.32 1.37 29.82
N ASP A 171 -16.16 1.57 29.18
CA ASP A 171 -14.84 1.37 29.80
C ASP A 171 -14.49 2.43 30.86
N ILE A 172 -15.04 3.64 30.75
CA ILE A 172 -14.89 4.70 31.76
C ILE A 172 -15.85 4.46 32.94
N LEU A 173 -17.09 3.98 32.71
CA LEU A 173 -18.03 3.59 33.78
C LEU A 173 -17.54 2.40 34.61
N GLU A 174 -16.93 1.40 33.97
CA GLU A 174 -16.32 0.26 34.67
C GLU A 174 -15.07 0.66 35.48
N LYS A 175 -14.27 1.62 34.99
CA LYS A 175 -13.12 2.19 35.73
C LYS A 175 -13.55 3.15 36.84
N ILE A 176 -14.62 3.92 36.67
CA ILE A 176 -15.19 4.81 37.71
C ILE A 176 -15.84 3.98 38.83
N GLN A 177 -16.57 2.90 38.52
CA GLN A 177 -17.11 1.98 39.52
C GLN A 177 -16.01 1.22 40.29
N HIS A 178 -14.85 0.98 39.66
CA HIS A 178 -13.69 0.41 40.34
C HIS A 178 -13.01 1.43 41.28
N MET A 179 -12.88 2.70 40.85
CA MET A 179 -12.32 3.79 41.66
C MET A 179 -13.25 4.27 42.80
N GLU A 180 -14.57 4.27 42.61
CA GLU A 180 -15.57 4.62 43.65
C GLU A 180 -15.57 3.61 44.81
N ASN A 181 -15.27 2.35 44.52
CA ASN A 181 -15.12 1.30 45.54
C ASN A 181 -13.76 1.35 46.25
N GLU A 182 -12.73 1.98 45.68
CA GLU A 182 -11.40 2.16 46.31
C GLU A 182 -11.26 3.44 47.16
N PHE A 183 -12.04 4.51 46.91
CA PHE A 183 -11.88 5.81 47.60
C PHE A 183 -12.86 6.08 48.77
N LEU A 184 -13.74 5.13 49.13
CA LEU A 184 -14.60 5.21 50.31
C LEU A 184 -13.90 4.83 51.63
N VAL A 185 -12.57 4.87 51.68
CA VAL A 185 -11.80 4.56 52.88
C VAL A 185 -10.89 5.73 53.25
N ASP A 186 -11.33 6.43 54.29
CA ASP A 186 -10.55 7.09 55.34
C ASP A 186 -10.58 8.63 55.48
N ARG A 187 -11.54 9.07 56.34
CA ARG A 187 -11.46 10.10 57.40
C ARG A 187 -11.16 11.57 57.04
N ASN A 188 -12.23 12.37 56.98
CA ASN A 188 -12.23 13.75 57.45
C ASN A 188 -13.60 14.17 58.04
N GLU A 189 -13.71 14.19 59.38
CA GLU A 189 -14.96 14.42 60.12
C GLU A 189 -15.56 15.83 59.95
N ASN A 190 -14.79 16.81 59.45
CA ASN A 190 -15.30 18.18 59.26
C ASN A 190 -16.22 18.31 58.03
N PHE A 191 -15.97 17.57 56.95
CA PHE A 191 -16.80 17.61 55.74
C PHE A 191 -18.18 16.93 55.94
N THR A 192 -18.24 15.95 56.85
CA THR A 192 -19.49 15.24 57.17
C THR A 192 -20.47 16.10 57.99
N ASN A 193 -19.98 17.08 58.76
CA ASN A 193 -20.84 17.96 59.57
C ASN A 193 -21.38 19.17 58.79
N GLU A 194 -20.63 19.69 57.80
CA GLU A 194 -21.14 20.74 56.88
C GLU A 194 -22.25 20.21 55.97
N ILE A 195 -22.12 18.99 55.44
CA ILE A 195 -23.17 18.36 54.63
C ILE A 195 -24.44 18.07 55.45
N LYS A 196 -24.31 17.69 56.73
CA LYS A 196 -25.48 17.50 57.62
C LYS A 196 -26.24 18.80 57.91
N ASN A 197 -25.56 19.94 58.03
CA ASN A 197 -26.22 21.24 58.23
C ASN A 197 -26.89 21.75 56.95
N LEU A 198 -26.28 21.58 55.78
CA LEU A 198 -26.89 21.95 54.50
C LEU A 198 -28.14 21.10 54.15
N ILE A 199 -28.15 19.84 54.57
CA ILE A 199 -29.27 18.91 54.39
C ILE A 199 -30.45 19.25 55.32
N ASN A 200 -30.19 19.79 56.51
CA ASN A 200 -31.25 20.16 57.48
C ASN A 200 -31.98 21.47 57.14
N GLU A 201 -31.36 22.38 56.37
CA GLU A 201 -31.96 23.68 56.01
C GLU A 201 -32.65 23.69 54.64
N THR A 202 -32.60 22.59 53.88
CA THR A 202 -33.21 22.51 52.55
C THR A 202 -34.35 21.48 52.57
N ASN A 203 -35.60 21.93 52.37
CA ASN A 203 -36.78 21.05 52.36
C ASN A 203 -36.87 20.24 51.05
N TRP A 204 -36.04 19.20 50.95
CA TRP A 204 -35.94 18.28 49.82
C TRP A 204 -37.25 17.53 49.49
N GLN A 205 -38.23 17.50 50.40
CA GLN A 205 -39.57 16.95 50.15
C GLN A 205 -40.43 17.82 49.22
N GLU A 206 -40.11 19.10 49.08
CA GLU A 206 -40.80 20.05 48.19
C GLU A 206 -40.20 19.97 46.77
N ILE A 207 -38.88 19.79 46.67
CA ILE A 207 -38.15 19.64 45.39
C ILE A 207 -38.38 18.25 44.76
N GLN A 208 -38.51 17.19 45.57
CA GLN A 208 -38.86 15.85 45.06
C GLN A 208 -40.35 15.67 44.71
N ARG A 209 -41.28 16.49 45.25
CA ARG A 209 -42.69 16.48 44.83
C ARG A 209 -42.92 17.10 43.45
N GLU A 210 -42.07 18.04 43.02
CA GLU A 210 -42.27 18.75 41.75
C GLU A 210 -41.70 18.07 40.49
N ASN A 211 -40.71 17.17 40.58
CA ASN A 211 -40.10 16.56 39.38
C ASN A 211 -40.20 15.02 39.22
N VAL A 212 -40.53 14.23 40.26
CA VAL A 212 -40.64 12.75 40.12
C VAL A 212 -42.06 12.20 40.35
N THR A 213 -43.05 13.02 40.77
CA THR A 213 -44.47 12.69 40.56
C THR A 213 -44.92 12.87 39.09
N LYS A 214 -44.00 13.25 38.20
CA LYS A 214 -44.17 13.24 36.75
C LYS A 214 -43.58 12.01 36.05
N VAL A 215 -42.88 11.09 36.74
CA VAL A 215 -42.59 9.75 36.18
C VAL A 215 -42.53 8.67 37.27
N SER A 216 -43.44 7.71 37.12
CA SER A 216 -43.44 6.33 37.64
C SER A 216 -44.17 6.06 38.96
N LYS A 217 -45.39 5.53 38.82
CA LYS A 217 -45.77 4.34 39.58
C LYS A 217 -46.16 3.23 38.60
N LYS A 218 -45.25 2.26 38.51
CA LYS A 218 -45.57 0.84 38.72
C LYS A 218 -46.46 0.19 37.66
N THR A 219 -45.81 -0.61 36.81
CA THR A 219 -46.36 -1.81 36.14
C THR A 219 -47.40 -1.55 35.03
N ARG A 220 -46.93 -1.41 33.78
CA ARG A 220 -47.69 -1.80 32.58
C ARG A 220 -46.80 -2.43 31.50
N TYR A 221 -46.01 -3.41 31.93
CA TYR A 221 -45.74 -4.58 31.10
C TYR A 221 -45.91 -5.82 31.99
N GLU A 222 -47.14 -6.00 32.48
CA GLU A 222 -47.68 -7.30 32.88
C GLU A 222 -49.21 -7.16 33.11
N PHE A 223 -49.98 -7.99 32.39
CA PHE A 223 -51.44 -8.21 32.46
C PHE A 223 -52.37 -7.09 31.93
N LYS A 224 -52.83 -7.19 30.68
CA LYS A 224 -54.08 -7.85 30.24
C LYS A 224 -55.37 -7.33 30.90
N SER A 225 -56.24 -6.77 30.05
CA SER A 225 -57.71 -6.88 30.04
C SER A 225 -58.56 -6.14 31.10
N VAL A 226 -59.76 -5.71 30.66
CA VAL A 226 -60.99 -5.42 31.44
C VAL A 226 -60.97 -4.01 32.07
N ASP A 227 -61.50 -2.96 31.44
CA ASP A 227 -62.93 -2.64 31.23
C ASP A 227 -63.80 -2.94 32.47
N THR A 228 -64.77 -2.10 32.83
CA THR A 228 -65.63 -2.24 34.03
C THR A 228 -64.97 -2.00 35.41
N MET A 229 -65.26 -0.84 36.02
CA MET A 229 -65.58 -0.68 37.47
C MET A 229 -65.79 0.80 37.85
N TRP A 230 -66.41 1.56 36.94
CA TRP A 230 -66.97 2.90 37.23
C TRP A 230 -68.21 2.86 38.15
N SER A 231 -68.48 1.78 38.91
CA SER A 231 -69.83 1.55 39.44
C SER A 231 -69.98 1.18 40.92
N GLU A 232 -68.96 0.81 41.71
CA GLU A 232 -69.30 0.13 42.98
C GLU A 232 -69.08 0.91 44.28
N THR A 233 -68.27 1.97 44.30
CA THR A 233 -68.01 2.70 45.56
C THR A 233 -68.99 3.86 45.79
N TYR A 234 -69.43 4.55 44.72
CA TYR A 234 -70.41 5.65 44.83
C TYR A 234 -71.87 5.14 45.01
N LEU A 235 -72.15 3.91 44.56
CA LEU A 235 -73.46 3.26 44.71
C LEU A 235 -73.66 2.61 46.09
N LYS A 236 -72.60 2.46 46.89
CA LYS A 236 -72.70 1.93 48.27
C LYS A 236 -73.09 3.02 49.27
N GLU A 237 -72.55 4.23 49.15
CA GLU A 237 -72.93 5.39 50.00
C GLU A 237 -74.29 6.00 49.62
N LEU A 238 -74.73 5.89 48.36
CA LEU A 238 -76.06 6.33 47.92
C LEU A 238 -77.18 5.33 48.26
N ASN A 239 -76.87 4.05 48.49
CA ASN A 239 -77.85 3.06 48.96
C ASN A 239 -78.02 3.06 50.49
N GLU A 240 -77.14 3.69 51.27
CA GLU A 240 -77.33 3.87 52.73
C GLU A 240 -78.25 5.05 53.10
N TYR A 241 -78.62 5.92 52.15
CA TYR A 241 -79.61 7.00 52.36
C TYR A 241 -80.98 6.75 51.69
N LYS A 242 -81.20 5.54 51.17
CA LYS A 242 -82.42 5.19 50.43
C LYS A 242 -83.68 5.14 51.31
N ASP A 243 -83.54 4.96 52.63
CA ASP A 243 -84.67 4.90 53.57
C ASP A 243 -84.96 6.17 54.36
N ILE A 244 -84.15 7.24 54.22
CA ILE A 244 -84.41 8.53 54.91
C ILE A 244 -85.16 9.52 54.01
N THR A 245 -85.07 9.38 52.69
CA THR A 245 -85.64 10.36 51.75
C THR A 245 -87.06 10.07 51.25
N GLN A 246 -87.71 9.02 51.76
CA GLN A 246 -89.15 8.76 51.57
C GLN A 246 -90.04 9.34 52.69
N LYS A 247 -89.47 9.85 53.79
CA LYS A 247 -90.22 10.45 54.92
C LYS A 247 -90.20 11.99 54.97
N ILE A 248 -89.63 12.66 53.96
CA ILE A 248 -89.55 14.13 53.89
C ILE A 248 -90.39 14.63 52.69
N PRO A 249 -91.30 15.62 52.86
CA PRO A 249 -92.12 16.13 51.77
C PRO A 249 -91.30 16.63 50.57
N LYS A 250 -91.74 16.32 49.34
CA LYS A 250 -91.08 16.69 48.06
C LYS A 250 -90.67 18.16 47.99
N VAL A 251 -91.47 19.06 48.57
CA VAL A 251 -91.22 20.50 48.65
C VAL A 251 -89.97 20.84 49.48
N THR A 252 -89.75 20.12 50.58
CA THR A 252 -88.59 20.33 51.47
C THR A 252 -87.30 19.82 50.83
N ARG A 253 -87.37 18.70 50.09
CA ARG A 253 -86.25 18.15 49.32
C ARG A 253 -85.78 19.12 48.22
N LEU A 254 -86.71 19.71 47.48
CA LEU A 254 -86.42 20.73 46.46
C LEU A 254 -85.82 22.01 47.06
N LYS A 255 -86.30 22.45 48.23
CA LYS A 255 -85.73 23.62 48.93
C LYS A 255 -84.28 23.39 49.39
N LEU A 256 -83.98 22.21 49.92
CA LEU A 256 -82.61 21.85 50.33
C LEU A 256 -81.67 21.71 49.13
N LEU A 257 -82.14 21.08 48.05
CA LEU A 257 -81.36 20.94 46.81
C LEU A 257 -81.04 22.31 46.19
N LYS A 258 -82.02 23.22 46.14
CA LYS A 258 -81.84 24.59 45.64
C LYS A 258 -80.85 25.38 46.49
N LYS A 259 -80.85 25.17 47.82
CA LYS A 259 -79.90 25.82 48.74
C LYS A 259 -78.47 25.29 48.58
N ALA A 260 -78.32 23.98 48.34
CA ALA A 260 -77.03 23.36 48.05
C ALA A 260 -76.45 23.81 46.70
N ILE A 261 -77.26 23.81 45.64
CA ILE A 261 -76.87 24.28 44.29
C ILE A 261 -76.44 25.75 44.34
N ASN A 262 -77.19 26.62 45.03
CA ASN A 262 -76.82 28.03 45.15
C ASN A 262 -75.51 28.24 45.94
N LYS A 263 -75.21 27.38 46.92
CA LYS A 263 -73.96 27.44 47.68
C LYS A 263 -72.77 26.97 46.83
N ILE A 264 -72.95 25.92 46.03
CA ILE A 264 -71.94 25.41 45.08
C ILE A 264 -71.66 26.47 44.01
N MET A 265 -72.68 27.06 43.37
CA MET A 265 -72.48 28.09 42.34
C MET A 265 -71.74 29.33 42.87
N LYS A 266 -72.00 29.75 44.12
CA LYS A 266 -71.26 30.86 44.73
C LYS A 266 -69.77 30.54 44.92
N ILE A 267 -69.44 29.30 45.26
CA ILE A 267 -68.06 28.85 45.43
C ILE A 267 -67.38 28.77 44.06
N THR A 268 -68.02 28.14 43.07
CA THR A 268 -67.49 27.99 41.71
C THR A 268 -67.19 29.34 41.07
N ASN A 269 -68.11 30.31 41.16
CA ASN A 269 -67.90 31.65 40.59
C ASN A 269 -66.72 32.38 41.25
N ARG A 270 -66.53 32.23 42.56
CA ARG A 270 -65.40 32.84 43.28
C ARG A 270 -64.05 32.20 42.91
N TYR A 271 -64.01 30.88 42.70
CA TYR A 271 -62.80 30.21 42.24
C TYR A 271 -62.46 30.58 40.78
N GLN A 272 -63.46 30.77 39.94
CA GLN A 272 -63.27 31.14 38.54
C GLN A 272 -62.75 32.57 38.37
N GLU A 273 -63.20 33.50 39.22
CA GLU A 273 -62.69 34.87 39.27
C GLU A 273 -61.23 34.93 39.76
N ILE A 274 -60.87 34.16 40.78
CA ILE A 274 -59.48 34.05 41.27
C ILE A 274 -58.57 33.40 40.21
N PHE A 275 -59.06 32.37 39.52
CA PHE A 275 -58.34 31.70 38.44
C PHE A 275 -58.06 32.66 37.28
N ASN A 276 -59.08 33.39 36.81
CA ASN A 276 -58.94 34.35 35.71
C ASN A 276 -57.96 35.49 36.07
N ASN A 277 -58.04 36.04 37.28
CA ASN A 277 -57.12 37.11 37.70
C ASN A 277 -55.66 36.62 37.86
N ARG A 278 -55.44 35.36 38.28
CA ARG A 278 -54.10 34.78 38.37
C ARG A 278 -53.50 34.39 37.02
N VAL A 279 -54.31 33.92 36.08
CA VAL A 279 -53.85 33.60 34.72
C VAL A 279 -53.42 34.87 33.97
N VAL A 280 -54.18 35.96 34.07
CA VAL A 280 -53.81 37.26 33.46
C VAL A 280 -52.52 37.83 34.07
N GLY A 281 -52.33 37.69 35.38
CA GLY A 281 -51.07 38.09 36.04
C GLY A 281 -49.87 37.23 35.63
N PHE A 282 -50.07 35.92 35.47
CA PHE A 282 -49.01 34.98 35.09
C PHE A 282 -48.59 35.15 33.61
N THR A 283 -49.55 35.37 32.70
CA THR A 283 -49.24 35.65 31.29
C THR A 283 -48.49 36.97 31.14
N SER A 284 -48.90 38.03 31.85
CA SER A 284 -48.18 39.31 31.85
C SER A 284 -46.74 39.19 32.37
N ALA A 285 -46.51 38.39 33.42
CA ALA A 285 -45.18 38.15 33.97
C ALA A 285 -44.29 37.32 33.02
N ILE A 286 -44.84 36.32 32.35
CA ILE A 286 -44.12 35.52 31.35
C ILE A 286 -43.76 36.39 30.15
N THR A 287 -44.69 37.20 29.62
CA THR A 287 -44.40 38.08 28.47
C THR A 287 -43.27 39.06 28.80
N LYS A 288 -43.25 39.66 30.00
CA LYS A 288 -42.13 40.52 30.43
C LYS A 288 -40.79 39.78 30.51
N LYS A 289 -40.78 38.53 30.99
CA LYS A 289 -39.56 37.71 31.05
C LYS A 289 -39.09 37.27 29.67
N ILE A 290 -40.01 36.92 28.76
CA ILE A 290 -39.68 36.59 27.37
C ILE A 290 -39.05 37.80 26.67
N SER A 291 -39.65 38.98 26.78
CA SER A 291 -39.06 40.20 26.19
C SER A 291 -37.69 40.55 26.78
N ALA A 292 -37.46 40.30 28.08
CA ALA A 292 -36.14 40.48 28.68
C ALA A 292 -35.09 39.48 28.16
N ILE A 293 -35.50 38.22 27.92
CA ILE A 293 -34.65 37.18 27.33
C ILE A 293 -34.34 37.52 25.85
N GLU A 294 -35.32 38.01 25.10
CA GLU A 294 -35.13 38.42 23.70
C GLU A 294 -34.12 39.58 23.59
N ILE A 295 -34.20 40.57 24.49
CA ILE A 295 -33.20 41.65 24.57
C ILE A 295 -31.81 41.13 24.97
N ALA A 296 -31.74 40.18 25.91
CA ALA A 296 -30.46 39.58 26.31
C ALA A 296 -29.82 38.77 25.17
N ASN A 297 -30.61 38.00 24.41
CA ASN A 297 -30.15 37.27 23.24
C ASN A 297 -29.71 38.21 22.11
N TYR A 298 -30.43 39.31 21.89
CA TYR A 298 -30.02 40.34 20.93
C TYR A 298 -28.66 40.95 21.28
N ASN A 299 -28.44 41.27 22.56
CA ASN A 299 -27.15 41.79 23.04
C ASN A 299 -26.02 40.74 22.94
N GLN A 300 -26.30 39.46 23.18
CA GLN A 300 -25.30 38.39 22.98
C GLN A 300 -24.90 38.24 21.51
N ASN A 301 -25.84 38.35 20.57
CA ASN A 301 -25.53 38.27 19.15
C ASN A 301 -24.64 39.44 18.69
N ILE A 302 -24.87 40.66 19.20
CA ILE A 302 -23.99 41.81 18.93
C ILE A 302 -22.57 41.56 19.46
N ILE A 303 -22.44 41.00 20.66
CA ILE A 303 -21.12 40.67 21.23
C ILE A 303 -20.42 39.57 20.41
N LEU A 304 -21.16 38.58 19.93
CA LEU A 304 -20.62 37.53 19.08
C LEU A 304 -20.18 38.05 17.72
N GLU A 305 -20.87 39.04 17.14
CA GLU A 305 -20.43 39.70 15.91
C GLU A 305 -19.16 40.55 16.14
N ASP A 306 -19.06 41.34 17.22
CA ASP A 306 -17.85 42.09 17.57
C ASP A 306 -16.64 41.15 17.79
N ILE A 307 -16.84 40.01 18.46
CA ILE A 307 -15.77 39.01 18.64
C ILE A 307 -15.36 38.39 17.29
N LYS A 308 -16.31 38.08 16.41
CA LYS A 308 -16.00 37.54 15.07
C LYS A 308 -15.22 38.55 14.23
N GLU A 309 -15.62 39.82 14.26
CA GLU A 309 -14.96 40.89 13.53
C GLU A 309 -13.51 41.05 13.98
N ARG A 310 -13.27 41.15 15.30
CA ARG A 310 -11.91 41.22 15.87
C ARG A 310 -11.07 39.97 15.58
N THR A 311 -11.68 38.80 15.59
CA THR A 311 -10.96 37.54 15.29
C THR A 311 -10.56 37.50 13.81
N ASN A 312 -11.43 37.98 12.91
CA ASN A 312 -11.11 38.06 11.48
C ASN A 312 -10.02 39.10 11.20
N GLU A 313 -10.04 40.26 11.87
CA GLU A 313 -8.96 41.25 11.77
C GLU A 313 -7.60 40.66 12.21
N GLN A 314 -7.58 39.92 13.32
CA GLN A 314 -6.36 39.24 13.78
C GLN A 314 -5.89 38.14 12.81
N LEU A 315 -6.83 37.41 12.20
CA LEU A 315 -6.50 36.39 11.21
C LEU A 315 -5.88 37.00 9.94
N GLU A 316 -6.39 38.15 9.49
CA GLU A 316 -5.81 38.87 8.35
C GLU A 316 -4.42 39.44 8.65
N ASP A 317 -4.20 40.03 9.83
CA ASP A 317 -2.86 40.49 10.25
C ASP A 317 -1.84 39.32 10.31
N ILE A 318 -2.26 38.14 10.78
CA ILE A 318 -1.41 36.94 10.75
C ILE A 318 -1.12 36.48 9.32
N LYS A 319 -2.12 36.48 8.43
CA LYS A 319 -1.93 36.11 7.02
C LYS A 319 -0.97 37.07 6.33
N GLU A 320 -1.11 38.37 6.54
CA GLU A 320 -0.24 39.38 5.95
C GLU A 320 1.22 39.17 6.37
N ARG A 321 1.48 39.01 7.68
CA ARG A 321 2.83 38.71 8.20
C ARG A 321 3.41 37.38 7.68
N THR A 322 2.56 36.37 7.53
CA THR A 322 3.00 35.07 7.00
C THR A 322 3.36 35.18 5.51
N ASN A 323 2.56 35.92 4.74
CA ASN A 323 2.85 36.19 3.33
C ASN A 323 4.14 36.99 3.15
N GLU A 324 4.38 38.02 3.97
CA GLU A 324 5.66 38.76 3.96
C GLU A 324 6.87 37.86 4.25
N GLN A 325 6.71 36.88 5.16
CA GLN A 325 7.79 35.92 5.44
C GLN A 325 8.02 34.96 4.28
N ILE A 326 6.95 34.49 3.63
CA ILE A 326 7.03 33.64 2.44
C ILE A 326 7.74 34.39 1.31
N GLU A 327 7.41 35.65 1.06
CA GLU A 327 8.09 36.47 0.05
C GLU A 327 9.59 36.60 0.33
N LYS A 328 9.99 36.90 1.58
CA LYS A 328 11.40 36.98 1.97
C LYS A 328 12.15 35.65 1.76
N ILE A 329 11.50 34.52 2.03
CA ILE A 329 12.09 33.19 1.81
C ILE A 329 12.22 32.91 0.31
N ASN A 330 11.20 33.22 -0.47
CA ASN A 330 11.22 33.05 -1.92
C ASN A 330 12.31 33.90 -2.58
N ASP A 331 12.46 35.16 -2.17
CA ASP A 331 13.55 36.02 -2.64
C ASP A 331 14.92 35.44 -2.31
N LYS A 332 15.10 34.87 -1.11
CA LYS A 332 16.36 34.22 -0.73
C LYS A 332 16.63 32.98 -1.58
N ILE A 333 15.63 32.12 -1.78
CA ILE A 333 15.74 30.92 -2.61
C ILE A 333 16.08 31.31 -4.05
N ASN A 334 15.39 32.30 -4.62
CA ASN A 334 15.64 32.76 -5.98
C ASN A 334 17.07 33.29 -6.15
N ASN A 335 17.55 34.09 -5.20
CA ASN A 335 18.94 34.57 -5.21
C ASN A 335 19.96 33.43 -5.10
N ASP A 336 19.70 32.40 -4.30
CA ASP A 336 20.59 31.26 -4.15
C ASP A 336 20.58 30.35 -5.40
N VAL A 337 19.41 30.16 -6.02
CA VAL A 337 19.27 29.46 -7.31
C VAL A 337 19.99 30.21 -8.42
N GLU A 338 19.89 31.53 -8.48
CA GLU A 338 20.58 32.36 -9.48
C GLU A 338 22.10 32.23 -9.34
N LYS A 339 22.64 32.25 -8.11
CA LYS A 339 24.08 32.02 -7.86
C LYS A 339 24.53 30.63 -8.31
N VAL A 340 23.73 29.60 -8.05
CA VAL A 340 24.03 28.24 -8.49
C VAL A 340 24.00 28.14 -10.01
N ASN A 341 23.02 28.76 -10.67
CA ASN A 341 22.92 28.77 -12.13
C ASN A 341 24.10 29.50 -12.78
N ILE A 342 24.52 30.66 -12.24
CA ILE A 342 25.70 31.38 -12.74
C ILE A 342 26.94 30.48 -12.65
N LYS A 343 27.16 29.86 -11.49
CA LYS A 343 28.30 28.95 -11.30
C LYS A 343 28.25 27.75 -12.26
N LEU A 344 27.08 27.16 -12.44
CA LEU A 344 26.91 26.01 -13.33
C LEU A 344 27.15 26.41 -14.80
N ASN A 345 26.72 27.60 -15.20
CA ASN A 345 26.98 28.13 -16.54
C ASN A 345 28.46 28.40 -16.77
N ASP A 346 29.16 28.97 -15.78
CA ASP A 346 30.61 29.18 -15.84
C ASP A 346 31.35 27.83 -15.96
N ASP A 347 30.95 26.82 -15.18
CA ASP A 347 31.51 25.46 -15.24
C ASP A 347 31.25 24.80 -16.61
N ILE A 348 30.05 25.01 -17.19
CA ILE A 348 29.69 24.52 -18.54
C ILE A 348 30.50 25.23 -19.62
N GLU A 349 30.70 26.54 -19.53
CA GLU A 349 31.49 27.31 -20.49
C GLU A 349 32.98 26.91 -20.44
N GLU A 350 33.52 26.67 -19.24
CA GLU A 350 34.86 26.12 -19.05
C GLU A 350 34.98 24.70 -19.66
N MET A 351 33.98 23.84 -19.43
CA MET A 351 33.94 22.51 -20.03
C MET A 351 33.85 22.56 -21.56
N ASN A 352 33.00 23.43 -22.11
CA ASN A 352 32.85 23.60 -23.57
C ASN A 352 34.14 24.12 -24.19
N THR A 353 34.80 25.09 -23.57
CA THR A 353 36.11 25.58 -24.02
C THR A 353 37.14 24.45 -24.06
N LYS A 354 37.23 23.63 -22.99
CA LYS A 354 38.11 22.46 -22.96
C LYS A 354 37.74 21.41 -24.00
N LEU A 355 36.44 21.22 -24.26
CA LEU A 355 35.95 20.30 -25.27
C LEU A 355 36.31 20.79 -26.68
N GLU A 356 36.18 22.08 -26.95
CA GLU A 356 36.56 22.70 -28.23
C GLU A 356 38.07 22.62 -28.45
N GLU A 357 38.89 22.91 -27.44
CA GLU A 357 40.35 22.70 -27.48
C GLU A 357 40.71 21.22 -27.71
N TYR A 358 39.99 20.28 -27.10
CA TYR A 358 40.15 18.85 -27.31
C TYR A 358 39.73 18.41 -28.72
N VAL A 359 38.66 18.98 -29.27
CA VAL A 359 38.18 18.71 -30.63
C VAL A 359 39.14 19.29 -31.66
N ILE A 360 39.66 20.51 -31.46
CA ILE A 360 40.64 21.15 -32.34
C ILE A 360 41.98 20.38 -32.32
N SER A 361 42.50 20.06 -31.13
CA SER A 361 43.75 19.31 -30.97
C SER A 361 43.66 17.88 -31.53
N ASN A 362 42.47 17.29 -31.53
CA ASN A 362 42.25 16.01 -32.18
C ASN A 362 41.97 16.14 -33.68
N ASN A 363 41.28 17.19 -34.15
CA ASN A 363 41.05 17.42 -35.59
C ASN A 363 42.35 17.59 -36.38
N GLU A 364 43.38 18.21 -35.81
CA GLU A 364 44.73 18.24 -36.41
C GLU A 364 45.40 16.86 -36.43
N ARG A 365 44.96 15.94 -35.56
CA ARG A 365 45.39 14.54 -35.46
C ARG A 365 44.59 13.59 -36.36
N PHE A 366 43.50 14.06 -36.97
CA PHE A 366 42.48 13.25 -37.68
C PHE A 366 42.60 13.28 -39.22
N ASN A 367 43.74 13.67 -39.80
CA ASN A 367 44.06 13.31 -41.18
C ASN A 367 44.82 11.98 -41.21
N GLY A 368 44.08 10.87 -41.11
CA GLY A 368 44.63 9.51 -41.16
C GLY A 368 43.61 8.47 -40.71
N ASP A 369 42.69 8.13 -41.61
CA ASP A 369 41.58 7.19 -41.41
C ASP A 369 42.02 5.73 -41.11
N GLU A 370 41.14 5.03 -40.38
CA GLU A 370 41.03 3.57 -40.14
C GLU A 370 41.36 3.07 -38.72
N GLU A 371 42.34 3.66 -38.01
CA GLU A 371 42.63 3.28 -36.61
C GLU A 371 41.61 3.86 -35.61
N TRP A 372 41.10 5.06 -35.89
CA TRP A 372 40.21 5.77 -34.99
C TRP A 372 38.81 5.17 -34.89
N SER A 373 38.30 4.57 -35.97
CA SER A 373 37.02 3.86 -35.94
C SER A 373 37.08 2.63 -35.03
N LYS A 374 38.23 1.94 -35.02
CA LYS A 374 38.49 0.81 -34.10
C LYS A 374 38.64 1.27 -32.64
N LEU A 375 39.27 2.42 -32.42
CA LEU A 375 39.42 2.98 -31.06
C LEU A 375 38.09 3.50 -30.49
N LEU A 376 37.24 4.08 -31.35
CA LEU A 376 35.92 4.58 -30.97
C LEU A 376 34.96 3.42 -30.66
N SER A 377 34.97 2.36 -31.47
CA SER A 377 34.22 1.13 -31.19
C SER A 377 34.65 0.52 -29.86
N LYS A 378 35.96 0.40 -29.64
CA LYS A 378 36.50 -0.13 -28.37
C LYS A 378 36.10 0.72 -27.16
N ARG A 379 36.04 2.05 -27.29
CA ARG A 379 35.57 2.95 -26.22
C ARG A 379 34.08 2.86 -25.96
N ILE A 380 33.27 2.61 -26.99
CA ILE A 380 31.84 2.35 -26.84
C ILE A 380 31.66 1.02 -26.09
N ASP A 381 32.43 -0.01 -26.46
CA ASP A 381 32.42 -1.30 -25.76
C ASP A 381 32.88 -1.16 -24.29
N ASP A 382 33.90 -0.34 -24.01
CA ASP A 382 34.38 -0.05 -22.65
C ASP A 382 33.32 0.72 -21.81
N ILE A 383 32.57 1.63 -22.42
CA ILE A 383 31.47 2.37 -21.78
C ILE A 383 30.29 1.44 -21.51
N ASP A 384 29.93 0.58 -22.45
CA ASP A 384 28.88 -0.42 -22.26
C ASP A 384 29.27 -1.42 -21.17
N ALA A 385 30.53 -1.85 -21.11
CA ALA A 385 31.05 -2.67 -20.02
C ALA A 385 31.02 -1.95 -18.66
N TYR A 386 31.28 -0.64 -18.63
CA TYR A 386 31.19 0.16 -17.41
C TYR A 386 29.75 0.40 -16.95
N ILE A 387 28.82 0.66 -17.88
CA ILE A 387 27.39 0.77 -17.60
C ILE A 387 26.83 -0.58 -17.12
N TYR A 388 27.27 -1.68 -17.72
CA TYR A 388 26.93 -3.04 -17.29
C TYR A 388 27.44 -3.32 -15.87
N LYS A 389 28.69 -2.94 -15.57
CA LYS A 389 29.28 -3.05 -14.22
C LYS A 389 28.55 -2.21 -13.18
N LEU A 390 28.27 -0.94 -13.46
CA LEU A 390 27.49 -0.06 -12.57
C LEU A 390 26.07 -0.60 -12.35
N ARG A 391 25.46 -1.16 -13.38
CA ARG A 391 24.13 -1.79 -13.30
C ARG A 391 24.17 -3.02 -12.41
N ASN A 392 25.21 -3.84 -12.51
CA ASN A 392 25.41 -5.02 -11.68
C ASN A 392 25.76 -4.68 -10.24
N GLU A 393 26.61 -3.68 -10.00
CA GLU A 393 26.93 -3.18 -8.65
C GLU A 393 25.68 -2.56 -7.98
N LEU A 394 24.90 -1.77 -8.73
CA LEU A 394 23.63 -1.22 -8.25
C LEU A 394 22.60 -2.32 -7.99
N PHE A 395 22.49 -3.33 -8.86
CA PHE A 395 21.60 -4.47 -8.63
C PHE A 395 22.10 -5.36 -7.49
N ALA A 396 23.40 -5.49 -7.26
CA ALA A 396 23.97 -6.18 -6.12
C ALA A 396 23.69 -5.44 -4.80
N GLU A 397 23.81 -4.11 -4.76
CA GLU A 397 23.43 -3.28 -3.60
C GLU A 397 21.91 -3.26 -3.36
N ILE A 398 21.12 -3.25 -4.44
CA ILE A 398 19.66 -3.40 -4.37
C ILE A 398 19.30 -4.81 -3.88
N LYS A 399 19.97 -5.87 -4.37
CA LYS A 399 19.81 -7.24 -3.83
C LYS A 399 20.24 -7.29 -2.37
N HIS A 400 21.31 -6.63 -1.96
CA HIS A 400 21.78 -6.64 -0.56
C HIS A 400 20.83 -5.85 0.37
N SER A 401 20.25 -4.75 -0.10
CA SER A 401 19.26 -3.96 0.66
C SER A 401 17.86 -4.59 0.68
N ILE A 402 17.47 -5.36 -0.35
CA ILE A 402 16.23 -6.14 -0.41
C ILE A 402 16.37 -7.49 0.33
N ASN A 403 17.54 -8.14 0.27
CA ASN A 403 17.83 -9.41 0.95
C ASN A 403 18.00 -9.28 2.47
N GLY A 404 17.95 -8.07 3.02
CA GLY A 404 17.80 -7.85 4.46
C GLY A 404 16.51 -8.42 5.03
N ASN A 405 15.48 -8.71 4.21
CA ASN A 405 14.21 -9.27 4.70
C ASN A 405 13.52 -10.35 3.82
N GLU A 406 13.97 -10.65 2.60
CA GLU A 406 13.31 -11.70 1.75
C GLU A 406 14.18 -12.90 1.34
N ALA A 407 15.49 -12.90 1.60
CA ALA A 407 16.36 -14.09 1.37
C ALA A 407 16.21 -15.21 2.43
N LEU A 408 15.25 -15.07 3.35
CA LEU A 408 14.96 -16.03 4.43
C LEU A 408 13.80 -16.98 4.11
N GLN A 409 13.22 -16.93 2.90
CA GLN A 409 12.20 -17.90 2.48
C GLN A 409 12.57 -18.54 1.12
N MET A 410 12.99 -19.81 1.19
CA MET A 410 13.22 -20.78 0.09
C MET A 410 14.63 -20.90 -0.53
N GLN A 411 15.67 -21.02 0.30
CA GLN A 411 16.71 -22.04 0.07
C GLN A 411 16.83 -22.88 1.34
N LYS A 412 16.40 -24.15 1.28
CA LYS A 412 16.78 -25.12 2.33
C LYS A 412 18.32 -25.13 2.32
N GLN A 413 18.96 -24.74 3.42
CA GLN A 413 20.41 -24.92 3.57
C GLN A 413 20.71 -26.41 3.32
N ILE A 414 21.47 -26.70 2.26
CA ILE A 414 21.93 -28.07 1.98
C ILE A 414 22.96 -28.40 3.06
N GLU A 415 22.59 -29.31 3.95
CA GLU A 415 23.50 -29.79 4.99
C GLU A 415 24.56 -30.70 4.37
N THR A 416 25.84 -30.39 4.59
CA THR A 416 26.94 -31.17 4.03
C THR A 416 26.96 -32.58 4.65
N LYS A 417 26.90 -33.61 3.81
CA LYS A 417 26.90 -35.02 4.23
C LYS A 417 27.95 -35.81 3.45
N ILE A 418 28.88 -36.44 4.16
CA ILE A 418 29.88 -37.34 3.57
C ILE A 418 29.31 -38.76 3.58
N LEU A 419 29.19 -39.39 2.41
CA LEU A 419 28.62 -40.74 2.27
C LEU A 419 29.69 -41.83 2.41
N PRO A 420 29.31 -43.09 2.70
CA PRO A 420 30.28 -44.19 2.86
C PRO A 420 31.16 -44.43 1.63
N SER A 421 30.68 -44.12 0.43
CA SER A 421 31.44 -44.24 -0.83
C SER A 421 32.67 -43.34 -0.87
N TYR A 422 32.66 -42.19 -0.20
CA TYR A 422 33.84 -41.34 -0.02
C TYR A 422 35.02 -42.10 0.61
N ARG A 423 34.77 -42.97 1.59
CA ARG A 423 35.82 -43.80 2.20
C ARG A 423 36.43 -44.79 1.20
N LYS A 424 35.63 -45.29 0.24
CA LYS A 424 36.10 -46.17 -0.83
C LYS A 424 37.05 -45.41 -1.77
N TYR A 425 36.75 -44.16 -2.08
CA TYR A 425 37.66 -43.29 -2.83
C TYR A 425 38.98 -43.08 -2.08
N CYS A 426 38.93 -42.65 -0.80
CA CYS A 426 40.13 -42.42 0.00
C CYS A 426 41.03 -43.67 0.08
N ASN A 427 40.44 -44.86 0.23
CA ASN A 427 41.20 -46.11 0.26
C ASN A 427 41.90 -46.45 -1.07
N LYS A 428 41.33 -46.00 -2.21
CA LYS A 428 41.83 -46.33 -3.55
C LYS A 428 42.87 -45.32 -4.06
N TYR A 429 42.65 -44.03 -3.80
CA TYR A 429 43.44 -42.93 -4.38
C TYR A 429 44.33 -42.18 -3.36
N GLY A 430 44.21 -42.51 -2.07
CA GLY A 430 45.03 -41.92 -1.02
C GLY A 430 44.80 -40.42 -0.90
N ASP A 431 45.89 -39.63 -0.96
CA ASP A 431 45.86 -38.18 -0.79
C ASP A 431 45.46 -37.40 -2.04
N VAL A 432 45.30 -38.07 -3.20
CA VAL A 432 44.88 -37.41 -4.45
C VAL A 432 43.42 -37.00 -4.34
N LYS A 433 43.13 -35.70 -4.48
CA LYS A 433 41.79 -35.12 -4.32
C LYS A 433 41.34 -34.42 -5.59
N LYS A 434 40.73 -35.20 -6.48
CA LYS A 434 40.00 -34.69 -7.64
C LYS A 434 38.51 -34.70 -7.34
N ILE A 435 37.80 -33.62 -7.65
CA ILE A 435 36.36 -33.53 -7.40
C ILE A 435 35.57 -33.35 -8.71
N ASN A 436 34.45 -34.05 -8.82
CA ASN A 436 33.47 -33.92 -9.89
C ASN A 436 32.22 -33.25 -9.30
N VAL A 437 32.07 -31.96 -9.54
CA VAL A 437 31.07 -31.10 -8.87
C VAL A 437 29.83 -30.96 -9.74
N GLY A 438 28.65 -31.11 -9.13
CA GLY A 438 27.36 -31.12 -9.84
C GLY A 438 27.17 -32.39 -10.66
N CYS A 439 27.72 -33.51 -10.21
CA CYS A 439 27.80 -34.74 -11.01
C CYS A 439 26.43 -35.35 -11.37
N GLY A 440 25.36 -35.02 -10.66
CA GLY A 440 24.05 -35.64 -10.85
C GLY A 440 24.14 -37.17 -10.70
N THR A 441 23.78 -37.88 -11.76
CA THR A 441 23.92 -39.35 -11.85
C THR A 441 25.12 -39.78 -12.71
N ILE A 442 25.89 -38.82 -13.23
CA ILE A 442 27.04 -39.06 -14.11
C ILE A 442 28.32 -38.97 -13.27
N THR A 443 28.68 -40.09 -12.67
CA THR A 443 29.85 -40.18 -11.78
C THR A 443 31.12 -40.55 -12.54
N LYS A 444 32.27 -40.14 -11.99
CA LYS A 444 33.61 -40.52 -12.49
C LYS A 444 34.33 -41.32 -11.40
N ASP A 445 34.83 -42.49 -11.77
CA ASP A 445 35.44 -43.45 -10.84
C ASP A 445 36.73 -42.94 -10.16
N ASP A 446 37.45 -42.03 -10.83
CA ASP A 446 38.70 -41.43 -10.37
C ASP A 446 38.51 -40.02 -9.76
N TYR A 447 37.27 -39.64 -9.43
CA TYR A 447 36.93 -38.39 -8.76
C TYR A 447 36.08 -38.66 -7.51
N ILE A 448 36.12 -37.74 -6.56
CA ILE A 448 35.12 -37.59 -5.51
C ILE A 448 33.90 -36.91 -6.13
N ASN A 449 32.77 -37.61 -6.19
CA ASN A 449 31.55 -37.12 -6.85
C ASN A 449 30.71 -36.32 -5.87
N ILE A 450 30.34 -35.10 -6.24
CA ILE A 450 29.65 -34.14 -5.37
C ILE A 450 28.39 -33.62 -6.06
N ASP A 451 27.26 -33.62 -5.36
CA ASP A 451 26.00 -33.02 -5.82
C ASP A 451 25.25 -32.40 -4.62
N GLY A 452 24.35 -31.44 -4.89
CA GLY A 452 23.47 -30.90 -3.85
C GLY A 452 22.39 -31.89 -3.40
N ARG A 453 22.20 -32.98 -4.14
CA ARG A 453 21.22 -34.05 -3.89
C ARG A 453 21.92 -35.36 -3.55
N GLU A 454 21.29 -36.14 -2.67
CA GLU A 454 21.72 -37.51 -2.37
C GLU A 454 21.27 -38.45 -3.49
N LEU A 455 22.10 -38.59 -4.53
CA LEU A 455 21.87 -39.47 -5.70
C LEU A 455 22.81 -40.68 -5.68
N ASP A 456 22.49 -41.68 -6.50
CA ASP A 456 23.34 -42.88 -6.62
C ASP A 456 24.72 -42.51 -7.18
N GLY A 457 25.76 -43.03 -6.52
CA GLY A 457 27.16 -42.76 -6.85
C GLY A 457 27.74 -41.42 -6.35
N VAL A 458 26.95 -40.55 -5.72
CA VAL A 458 27.47 -39.34 -5.05
C VAL A 458 28.28 -39.73 -3.82
N ASP A 459 29.46 -39.12 -3.63
CA ASP A 459 30.33 -39.34 -2.47
C ASP A 459 30.11 -38.30 -1.36
N ILE A 460 29.80 -37.05 -1.75
CA ILE A 460 29.53 -35.95 -0.82
C ILE A 460 28.29 -35.20 -1.30
N VAL A 461 27.31 -35.04 -0.40
CA VAL A 461 26.18 -34.13 -0.62
C VAL A 461 26.57 -32.76 -0.08
N ALA A 462 26.69 -31.75 -0.93
CA ALA A 462 27.09 -30.41 -0.51
C ALA A 462 26.60 -29.32 -1.47
N ASP A 463 26.42 -28.10 -0.95
CA ASP A 463 26.34 -26.90 -1.79
C ASP A 463 27.71 -26.65 -2.43
N VAL A 464 27.73 -26.41 -3.74
CA VAL A 464 28.96 -26.19 -4.50
C VAL A 464 29.72 -24.92 -4.12
N ARG A 465 29.06 -24.00 -3.41
CA ARG A 465 29.64 -22.79 -2.81
C ARG A 465 30.21 -23.04 -1.40
N LYS A 466 30.00 -24.23 -0.85
CA LYS A 466 30.42 -24.61 0.51
C LYS A 466 30.85 -26.07 0.58
N LEU A 467 31.90 -26.36 -0.17
CA LEU A 467 32.52 -27.68 -0.23
C LEU A 467 33.34 -27.96 1.06
N PRO A 468 33.37 -29.22 1.55
CA PRO A 468 34.05 -29.59 2.79
C PRO A 468 35.57 -29.81 2.58
N PHE A 469 36.23 -28.89 1.88
CA PHE A 469 37.68 -28.91 1.66
C PHE A 469 38.29 -27.62 2.13
N ASN A 470 39.55 -27.69 2.55
CA ASN A 470 40.36 -26.55 2.93
C ASN A 470 41.01 -25.91 1.69
N GLU A 471 41.56 -24.72 1.89
CA GLU A 471 42.35 -24.04 0.87
C GLU A 471 43.56 -24.89 0.43
N ASN A 472 43.85 -24.87 -0.88
CA ASN A 472 44.93 -25.61 -1.52
C ASN A 472 44.93 -27.14 -1.26
N GLU A 473 43.77 -27.72 -0.98
CA GLU A 473 43.61 -29.15 -0.73
C GLU A 473 43.35 -29.97 -2.01
N LEU A 474 42.82 -29.33 -3.05
CA LEU A 474 42.34 -30.02 -4.25
C LEU A 474 43.37 -30.04 -5.39
N ASP A 475 43.47 -31.18 -6.06
CA ASP A 475 44.33 -31.39 -7.22
C ASP A 475 43.65 -30.97 -8.51
N GLU A 476 42.34 -31.21 -8.59
CA GLU A 476 41.54 -30.98 -9.78
C GLU A 476 40.07 -30.73 -9.42
N VAL A 477 39.47 -29.69 -9.98
CA VAL A 477 38.02 -29.46 -9.96
C VAL A 477 37.48 -29.68 -11.37
N TYR A 478 36.64 -30.69 -11.53
CA TYR A 478 35.90 -30.96 -12.75
C TYR A 478 34.43 -30.62 -12.54
N ALA A 479 33.81 -29.89 -13.48
CA ALA A 479 32.39 -29.60 -13.48
C ALA A 479 31.85 -29.70 -14.91
N ALA A 480 30.72 -30.38 -15.08
CA ALA A 480 30.05 -30.54 -16.37
C ALA A 480 28.58 -30.17 -16.25
N HIS A 481 28.07 -29.33 -17.16
CA HIS A 481 26.69 -28.85 -17.19
C HIS A 481 26.22 -28.31 -15.83
N LEU A 482 27.01 -27.39 -15.27
CA LEU A 482 26.80 -26.84 -13.94
C LEU A 482 26.85 -25.31 -13.95
N LEU A 483 27.84 -24.72 -14.61
CA LEU A 483 28.09 -23.28 -14.53
C LEU A 483 26.97 -22.45 -15.14
N GLU A 484 26.30 -22.95 -16.17
CA GLU A 484 25.16 -22.30 -16.84
C GLU A 484 23.96 -22.07 -15.90
N HIS A 485 23.91 -22.79 -14.78
CA HIS A 485 22.89 -22.64 -13.74
C HIS A 485 23.18 -21.52 -12.73
N PHE A 486 24.24 -20.72 -12.94
CA PHE A 486 24.59 -19.58 -12.09
C PHE A 486 24.58 -18.27 -12.88
N GLU A 487 24.26 -17.18 -12.19
CA GLU A 487 24.39 -15.81 -12.73
C GLU A 487 25.88 -15.48 -12.96
N ASP A 488 26.20 -14.64 -13.95
CA ASP A 488 27.59 -14.29 -14.31
C ASP A 488 28.36 -13.70 -13.12
N GLU A 489 27.70 -12.85 -12.32
CA GLU A 489 28.28 -12.22 -11.13
C GLU A 489 28.57 -13.26 -10.05
N THR A 490 27.68 -14.24 -9.86
CA THR A 490 27.90 -15.33 -8.88
C THR A 490 29.10 -16.19 -9.26
N LEU A 491 29.28 -16.47 -10.56
CA LEU A 491 30.44 -17.21 -11.04
C LEU A 491 31.73 -16.43 -10.81
N LYS A 492 31.74 -15.14 -11.17
CA LYS A 492 32.91 -14.28 -11.14
C LYS A 492 33.34 -13.90 -9.73
N ASP A 493 32.40 -13.56 -8.86
CA ASP A 493 32.70 -12.91 -7.58
C ASP A 493 32.68 -13.89 -6.39
N ASP A 494 32.02 -15.05 -6.52
CA ASP A 494 31.83 -16.01 -5.42
C ASP A 494 32.38 -17.40 -5.79
N LEU A 495 31.74 -18.09 -6.76
CA LEU A 495 31.96 -19.53 -6.97
C LEU A 495 33.36 -19.88 -7.48
N LEU A 496 33.81 -19.27 -8.58
CA LEU A 496 35.11 -19.62 -9.18
C LEU A 496 36.29 -19.13 -8.33
N PRO A 497 36.29 -17.93 -7.72
CA PRO A 497 37.30 -17.54 -6.74
C PRO A 497 37.37 -18.52 -5.55
N TYR A 498 36.22 -18.95 -5.05
CA TYR A 498 36.17 -19.96 -3.99
C TYR A 498 36.82 -21.28 -4.43
N TRP A 499 36.46 -21.81 -5.60
CA TRP A 499 37.09 -23.04 -6.12
C TRP A 499 38.59 -22.86 -6.40
N TYR A 500 39.01 -21.72 -6.93
CA TYR A 500 40.42 -21.39 -7.12
C TYR A 500 41.19 -21.47 -5.80
N ASN A 501 40.63 -20.99 -4.69
CA ASN A 501 41.26 -21.07 -3.37
C ASN A 501 41.38 -22.50 -2.84
N LEU A 502 40.41 -23.37 -3.14
CA LEU A 502 40.49 -24.79 -2.78
C LEU A 502 41.54 -25.57 -3.57
N ILE A 503 41.80 -25.17 -4.82
CA ILE A 503 42.78 -25.84 -5.70
C ILE A 503 44.21 -25.50 -5.24
N ARG A 504 45.11 -26.49 -5.21
CA ARG A 504 46.54 -26.29 -4.89
C ARG A 504 47.31 -25.67 -6.05
N SER A 505 48.51 -25.15 -5.79
CA SER A 505 49.44 -24.75 -6.86
C SER A 505 49.76 -25.92 -7.79
N ASN A 506 49.77 -25.67 -9.10
CA ASN A 506 49.77 -26.62 -10.21
C ASN A 506 48.54 -27.55 -10.29
N GLY A 507 47.51 -27.29 -9.48
CA GLY A 507 46.21 -27.94 -9.60
C GLY A 507 45.40 -27.38 -10.77
N LYS A 508 44.38 -28.12 -11.19
CA LYS A 508 43.63 -27.85 -12.43
C LYS A 508 42.16 -27.59 -12.19
N ILE A 509 41.55 -26.85 -13.11
CA ILE A 509 40.10 -26.76 -13.26
C ILE A 509 39.72 -27.21 -14.68
N ARG A 510 38.66 -28.02 -14.80
CA ARG A 510 38.13 -28.49 -16.08
C ARG A 510 36.62 -28.27 -16.11
N ILE A 511 36.17 -27.48 -17.06
CA ILE A 511 34.77 -27.09 -17.20
C ILE A 511 34.24 -27.62 -18.52
N VAL A 512 33.08 -28.28 -18.47
CA VAL A 512 32.31 -28.69 -19.66
C VAL A 512 30.95 -28.00 -19.61
N VAL A 513 30.62 -27.23 -20.65
CA VAL A 513 29.36 -26.49 -20.75
C VAL A 513 28.86 -26.48 -22.21
N PRO A 514 27.57 -26.24 -22.45
CA PRO A 514 27.07 -25.97 -23.80
C PRO A 514 27.86 -24.87 -24.50
N ASN A 515 28.24 -25.10 -25.76
CA ASN A 515 28.90 -24.09 -26.60
C ASN A 515 27.85 -23.29 -27.36
N ILE A 516 27.46 -22.13 -26.84
CA ILE A 516 26.37 -21.33 -27.43
C ILE A 516 26.70 -20.85 -28.83
N GLY A 517 27.98 -20.57 -29.12
CA GLY A 517 28.42 -20.14 -30.44
C GLY A 517 28.13 -21.20 -31.49
N GLU A 518 28.45 -22.47 -31.19
CA GLU A 518 28.17 -23.56 -32.11
C GLU A 518 26.67 -23.89 -32.19
N MET A 519 25.96 -23.87 -31.06
CA MET A 519 24.52 -24.09 -31.04
C MET A 519 23.76 -23.03 -31.84
N ALA A 520 24.15 -21.76 -31.73
CA ALA A 520 23.56 -20.66 -32.49
C ALA A 520 23.85 -20.80 -33.98
N ARG A 521 25.07 -21.22 -34.36
CA ARG A 521 25.43 -21.53 -35.75
C ARG A 521 24.53 -22.62 -36.32
N GLN A 522 24.44 -23.77 -35.66
CA GLN A 522 23.60 -24.90 -36.10
C GLN A 522 22.13 -24.51 -36.27
N TYR A 523 21.59 -23.71 -35.33
CA TYR A 523 20.22 -23.20 -35.45
C TYR A 523 20.07 -22.26 -36.65
N SER A 524 21.01 -21.32 -36.84
CA SER A 524 20.96 -20.35 -37.93
C SER A 524 21.07 -21.00 -39.31
N GLU A 525 21.77 -22.13 -39.40
CA GLU A 525 21.91 -22.94 -40.62
C GLU A 525 20.77 -23.96 -40.81
N GLY A 526 19.87 -24.08 -39.84
CA GLY A 526 18.75 -25.02 -39.89
C GLY A 526 19.12 -26.47 -39.62
N GLU A 527 20.31 -26.74 -39.09
CA GLU A 527 20.75 -28.10 -38.67
C GLU A 527 19.92 -28.60 -37.47
N ILE A 528 19.49 -27.70 -36.58
CA ILE A 528 18.68 -28.02 -35.40
C ILE A 528 17.39 -27.18 -35.34
N PRO A 529 16.28 -27.73 -34.82
CA PRO A 529 15.03 -26.99 -34.66
C PRO A 529 15.11 -25.99 -33.49
N PHE A 530 14.28 -24.95 -33.55
CA PHE A 530 14.17 -23.95 -32.47
C PHE A 530 13.87 -24.57 -31.10
N SER A 531 13.11 -25.67 -31.05
CA SER A 531 12.81 -26.36 -29.78
C SER A 531 14.07 -26.86 -29.08
N GLN A 532 15.00 -27.46 -29.84
CA GLN A 532 16.27 -27.96 -29.32
C GLN A 532 17.18 -26.80 -28.91
N PHE A 533 17.29 -25.77 -29.74
CA PHE A 533 18.06 -24.57 -29.40
C PHE A 533 17.53 -23.92 -28.12
N LYS A 534 16.22 -23.69 -28.03
CA LYS A 534 15.56 -23.12 -26.86
C LYS A 534 15.83 -23.91 -25.58
N GLU A 535 15.72 -25.23 -25.62
CA GLU A 535 15.94 -26.10 -24.46
C GLU A 535 17.36 -25.98 -23.92
N ILE A 536 18.36 -25.89 -24.81
CA ILE A 536 19.75 -25.69 -24.41
C ILE A 536 20.00 -24.27 -23.90
N VAL A 537 19.43 -23.23 -24.50
CA VAL A 537 19.66 -21.84 -24.08
C VAL A 537 19.00 -21.50 -22.75
N PHE A 538 17.83 -22.05 -22.47
CA PHE A 538 17.06 -21.68 -21.28
C PHE A 538 16.99 -22.79 -20.22
N GLY A 539 17.60 -23.94 -20.49
CA GLY A 539 17.45 -25.16 -19.70
C GLY A 539 16.09 -25.84 -19.93
N GLY A 540 15.92 -27.03 -19.34
CA GLY A 540 14.67 -27.81 -19.45
C GLY A 540 13.50 -27.17 -18.70
N GLN A 541 13.77 -26.27 -17.75
CA GLN A 541 12.76 -25.50 -16.99
C GLN A 541 11.72 -26.35 -16.24
N GLU A 542 11.96 -27.65 -16.02
CA GLU A 542 11.01 -28.50 -15.29
C GLU A 542 11.05 -28.26 -13.78
N TYR A 543 12.15 -27.70 -13.26
CA TYR A 543 12.30 -27.29 -11.88
C TYR A 543 13.31 -26.14 -11.74
N SER A 544 13.31 -25.45 -10.60
CA SER A 544 14.10 -24.23 -10.37
C SER A 544 15.61 -24.38 -10.59
N GLY A 545 16.15 -25.58 -10.44
CA GLY A 545 17.57 -25.88 -10.67
C GLY A 545 17.89 -26.35 -12.10
N ASN A 546 16.92 -26.36 -13.02
CA ASN A 546 17.13 -26.66 -14.44
C ASN A 546 16.93 -25.43 -15.35
N TYR A 547 17.09 -24.23 -14.79
CA TYR A 547 17.13 -22.99 -15.55
C TYR A 547 18.59 -22.66 -15.86
N HIS A 548 18.86 -22.24 -17.08
CA HIS A 548 20.14 -21.64 -17.44
C HIS A 548 20.03 -20.13 -17.32
N TYR A 549 20.90 -19.53 -16.52
CA TYR A 549 20.96 -18.09 -16.30
C TYR A 549 22.00 -17.42 -17.21
N THR A 550 22.98 -18.21 -17.66
CA THR A 550 24.05 -17.74 -18.53
C THR A 550 24.43 -18.80 -19.56
N MET A 551 25.13 -18.37 -20.60
CA MET A 551 25.65 -19.19 -21.69
C MET A 551 27.12 -18.85 -21.94
N PHE A 552 27.85 -19.80 -22.53
CA PHE A 552 29.29 -19.66 -22.76
C PHE A 552 29.66 -19.95 -24.21
N ASP A 553 30.48 -19.09 -24.78
CA ASP A 553 31.38 -19.42 -25.87
C ASP A 553 32.82 -19.57 -25.31
N GLU A 554 33.74 -19.98 -26.17
CA GLU A 554 35.12 -20.25 -25.76
C GLU A 554 35.80 -19.04 -25.12
N ASP A 555 35.55 -17.85 -25.66
CA ASP A 555 36.23 -16.63 -25.23
C ASP A 555 35.71 -16.17 -23.86
N LYS A 556 34.39 -16.22 -23.64
CA LYS A 556 33.78 -15.90 -22.34
C LYS A 556 34.29 -16.83 -21.25
N LEU A 557 34.29 -18.15 -21.48
CA LEU A 557 34.72 -19.10 -20.46
C LEU A 557 36.24 -19.02 -20.20
N LYS A 558 37.06 -18.79 -21.23
CA LYS A 558 38.50 -18.51 -21.05
C LYS A 558 38.71 -17.28 -20.19
N SER A 559 38.10 -16.15 -20.57
CA SER A 559 38.25 -14.87 -19.86
C SER A 559 37.83 -14.99 -18.41
N LEU A 560 36.74 -15.72 -18.13
CA LEU A 560 36.25 -15.92 -16.76
C LEU A 560 37.26 -16.67 -15.89
N LEU A 561 37.90 -17.72 -16.40
CA LEU A 561 38.92 -18.47 -15.67
C LEU A 561 40.22 -17.64 -15.51
N GLU A 562 40.61 -16.90 -16.53
CA GLU A 562 41.80 -16.03 -16.51
C GLU A 562 41.65 -14.87 -15.51
N ASP A 563 40.46 -14.26 -15.45
CA ASP A 563 40.11 -13.18 -14.51
C ASP A 563 40.24 -13.62 -13.05
N VAL A 564 39.85 -14.88 -12.75
CA VAL A 564 39.98 -15.47 -11.40
C VAL A 564 41.44 -15.77 -11.03
N GLY A 565 42.30 -15.93 -12.04
CA GLY A 565 43.74 -16.12 -11.86
C GLY A 565 44.28 -17.44 -12.41
N PHE A 566 43.45 -18.29 -13.00
CA PHE A 566 43.94 -19.48 -13.71
C PHE A 566 44.83 -19.05 -14.90
N LYS A 567 45.80 -19.90 -15.20
CA LYS A 567 46.76 -19.74 -16.30
C LYS A 567 46.74 -20.97 -17.19
N ASN A 568 47.37 -20.87 -18.35
CA ASN A 568 47.37 -21.93 -19.37
C ASN A 568 45.94 -22.40 -19.70
N VAL A 569 45.00 -21.44 -19.83
CA VAL A 569 43.61 -21.76 -20.09
C VAL A 569 43.49 -22.19 -21.55
N THR A 570 43.10 -23.45 -21.78
CA THR A 570 43.12 -24.10 -23.10
C THR A 570 41.79 -24.76 -23.40
N VAL A 571 41.35 -24.65 -24.66
CA VAL A 571 40.19 -25.42 -25.15
C VAL A 571 40.66 -26.81 -25.48
N ILE A 572 40.18 -27.78 -24.70
CA ILE A 572 40.45 -29.20 -24.92
C ILE A 572 39.58 -29.72 -26.06
N SER A 573 38.34 -29.26 -26.13
CA SER A 573 37.46 -29.54 -27.25
C SER A 573 36.41 -28.45 -27.43
N SER A 574 36.22 -28.00 -28.66
CA SER A 574 35.24 -26.97 -29.01
C SER A 574 33.86 -27.54 -29.37
N LYS A 575 33.83 -28.80 -29.82
CA LYS A 575 32.65 -29.46 -30.38
C LYS A 575 32.61 -30.91 -29.96
N ARG A 576 32.06 -31.18 -28.78
CA ARG A 576 31.74 -32.52 -28.32
C ARG A 576 30.24 -32.74 -28.45
N GLU A 577 29.84 -33.83 -29.08
CA GLU A 577 28.44 -34.23 -29.13
C GLU A 577 28.05 -34.88 -27.81
N ASN A 578 27.02 -34.33 -27.15
CA ASN A 578 26.42 -34.90 -25.96
C ASN A 578 24.89 -34.85 -26.08
N GLY A 579 24.32 -35.93 -26.62
CA GLY A 579 22.89 -36.01 -26.91
C GLY A 579 22.46 -34.94 -27.92
N LEU A 580 21.64 -33.99 -27.46
CA LEU A 580 21.14 -32.86 -28.27
C LEU A 580 21.99 -31.59 -28.13
N CYS A 581 23.06 -31.62 -27.34
CA CYS A 581 23.91 -30.47 -27.06
C CYS A 581 25.28 -30.63 -27.73
N ILE A 582 25.78 -29.57 -28.36
CA ILE A 582 27.20 -29.41 -28.62
C ILE A 582 27.83 -28.69 -27.44
N GLU A 583 28.73 -29.38 -26.76
CA GLU A 583 29.43 -28.87 -25.58
C GLU A 583 30.90 -28.60 -25.91
N MET A 584 31.51 -27.71 -25.14
CA MET A 584 32.95 -27.46 -25.15
C MET A 584 33.56 -27.83 -23.82
N GLU A 585 34.86 -28.11 -23.83
CA GLU A 585 35.65 -28.41 -22.65
C GLU A 585 36.87 -27.49 -22.59
N ILE A 586 37.04 -26.80 -21.47
CA ILE A 586 38.16 -25.90 -21.21
C ILE A 586 38.88 -26.32 -19.92
N GLU A 587 40.21 -26.32 -19.96
CA GLU A 587 41.08 -26.59 -18.82
C GLU A 587 41.89 -25.35 -18.45
N GLY A 588 41.98 -25.02 -17.16
CA GLY A 588 42.87 -24.01 -16.61
C GLY A 588 43.76 -24.58 -15.48
N THR A 589 44.90 -23.96 -15.22
CA THR A 589 45.85 -24.36 -14.18
C THR A 589 46.08 -23.22 -13.18
N LYS A 590 46.04 -23.50 -11.88
CA LYS A 590 46.47 -22.55 -10.85
C LYS A 590 47.99 -22.63 -10.73
N LEU A 591 48.71 -21.53 -10.99
CA LEU A 591 50.18 -21.50 -10.86
C LEU A 591 50.64 -21.07 -9.46
#